data_AF-A0A946AHZ2-F1
#
_entry.id   AF-A0A946AHZ2-F1
#
_cell.length_a   1.000
_cell.length_b   1.000
_cell.length_c   1.000
_cell.angle_alpha   90.00
_cell.angle_beta   90.00
_cell.angle_gamma   90.00
#
_symmetry.space_group_name_H-M   'P 1'
#
loop_
_entity.id
_entity.type
_entity.pdbx_description
1 polymer ?
#
loop_
_entity_poly.entity_id
_entity_poly.type
_entity_poly.pdbx_seq_one_letter_code
_entity_poly.pdbx_strand_id
1 'polypeptide(L)'
;MNVLSTTLVKRHRQWIFGTLVSLTSGLSYAQVPVDENGDPLAYSEQGSDTGVLVEPPAGVVPASDLEALVGPIALYPDDLLAIVLPASTYPLEIVQAARFLELLETNSELQPNDEWDESVVALLNYPDVIKLMNDDIDWTWKLGDAVIGQQSDVIAAVEAFRDRAYAAGNLKSDDRQTVSYDEGIIEIVPVSEEIIYVPYYEPVQVVVQQPRPVYNYYPNPYPSYYYPYPAGHHFRSNHFWGVSSAYSIGW
;
A
#
# COMPACT_ATOMS: atom_id res chain seq x y z
N MET A 1 -20.47 -25.56 52.20
CA MET A 1 -19.69 -25.09 53.37
C MET A 1 -18.43 -25.93 53.48
N ASN A 2 -17.30 -25.26 53.72
CA ASN A 2 -15.94 -25.75 54.03
C ASN A 2 -15.15 -26.38 52.87
N VAL A 3 -14.27 -25.63 52.20
CA VAL A 3 -12.93 -25.12 52.61
C VAL A 3 -11.86 -26.21 52.44
N LEU A 4 -11.07 -26.08 51.37
CA LEU A 4 -9.71 -26.60 51.29
C LEU A 4 -8.81 -25.50 50.71
N SER A 5 -8.09 -24.84 51.60
CA SER A 5 -6.91 -24.02 51.29
C SER A 5 -5.71 -24.95 51.08
N THR A 6 -5.00 -24.79 49.96
CA THR A 6 -3.66 -25.35 49.77
C THR A 6 -2.75 -24.33 49.10
N THR A 7 -1.99 -23.63 49.95
CA THR A 7 -0.55 -23.35 49.89
C THR A 7 0.11 -22.93 48.56
N LEU A 8 0.36 -21.62 48.47
CA LEU A 8 1.59 -20.94 48.05
C LEU A 8 2.80 -21.81 47.65
N VAL A 9 3.24 -21.67 46.39
CA VAL A 9 4.63 -21.90 45.99
C VAL A 9 5.21 -20.57 45.49
N LYS A 10 5.91 -19.89 46.39
CA LYS A 10 6.67 -18.67 46.14
C LYS A 10 8.05 -19.07 45.62
N ARG A 11 8.27 -19.03 44.30
CA ARG A 11 9.59 -19.30 43.71
C ARG A 11 10.43 -18.02 43.70
N HIS A 12 11.34 -17.92 44.67
CA HIS A 12 12.51 -17.07 44.60
C HIS A 12 13.44 -17.53 43.46
N ARG A 13 13.90 -16.60 42.62
CA ARG A 13 15.16 -16.76 41.89
C ARG A 13 15.87 -15.41 41.80
N GLN A 14 17.16 -15.50 41.99
CA GLN A 14 18.06 -14.47 42.49
C GLN A 14 18.48 -13.48 41.39
N TRP A 15 18.77 -12.26 41.83
CA TRP A 15 19.52 -11.24 41.10
C TRP A 15 20.99 -11.65 40.99
N ILE A 16 21.55 -11.65 39.78
CA ILE A 16 22.99 -11.49 39.56
C ILE A 16 23.20 -10.46 38.44
N PHE A 17 24.07 -9.51 38.76
CA PHE A 17 24.56 -8.40 37.95
C PHE A 17 25.24 -8.84 36.64
N GLY A 18 24.99 -8.05 35.59
CA GLY A 18 26.04 -7.49 34.74
C GLY A 18 26.65 -8.38 33.66
N THR A 19 26.35 -8.08 32.40
CA THR A 19 27.38 -7.92 31.37
C THR A 19 26.84 -7.03 30.24
N LEU A 20 27.56 -5.93 29.96
CA LEU A 20 27.43 -5.14 28.74
C LEU A 20 27.53 -6.05 27.51
N VAL A 21 26.56 -6.00 26.61
CA VAL A 21 26.77 -6.41 25.22
C VAL A 21 26.93 -5.13 24.42
N SER A 22 28.18 -4.79 24.15
CA SER A 22 28.55 -3.71 23.25
C SER A 22 28.02 -4.00 21.85
N LEU A 23 27.28 -3.05 21.30
CA LEU A 23 27.00 -2.95 19.87
C LEU A 23 28.36 -2.82 19.16
N THR A 24 28.85 -3.88 18.53
CA THR A 24 29.94 -3.78 17.55
C THR A 24 29.30 -3.58 16.19
N SER A 25 29.09 -2.32 15.82
CA SER A 25 28.86 -1.92 14.44
C SER A 25 30.04 -2.41 13.60
N GLY A 26 29.78 -3.28 12.63
CA GLY A 26 30.76 -3.65 11.62
C GLY A 26 31.07 -2.43 10.77
N LEU A 27 32.17 -1.74 11.08
CA LEU A 27 32.79 -0.80 10.15
C LEU A 27 33.42 -1.63 9.04
N SER A 28 32.72 -1.74 7.90
CA SER A 28 33.37 -2.06 6.64
C SER A 28 34.41 -0.97 6.36
N TYR A 29 35.69 -1.30 6.50
CA TYR A 29 36.76 -0.43 6.01
C TYR A 29 36.68 -0.43 4.48
N ALA A 30 36.12 0.63 3.91
CA ALA A 30 36.36 0.96 2.52
C ALA A 30 37.87 1.15 2.36
N GLN A 31 38.53 0.26 1.60
CA GLN A 31 39.94 0.43 1.30
C GLN A 31 40.09 1.68 0.44
N VAL A 32 40.93 2.62 0.88
CA VAL A 32 41.26 3.82 0.11
C VAL A 32 42.03 3.35 -1.13
N PRO A 33 41.59 3.69 -2.35
CA PRO A 33 42.35 3.36 -3.55
C PRO A 33 43.70 4.10 -3.49
N VAL A 34 44.78 3.33 -3.60
CA VAL A 34 46.15 3.81 -3.67
C VAL A 34 46.65 3.70 -5.11
N ASP A 35 47.58 4.57 -5.49
CA ASP A 35 48.25 4.43 -6.78
C ASP A 35 49.28 3.30 -6.79
N GLU A 36 49.96 3.12 -7.93
CA GLU A 36 50.99 2.08 -8.13
C GLU A 36 52.20 2.22 -7.18
N ASN A 37 52.36 3.36 -6.50
CA ASN A 37 53.41 3.62 -5.51
C ASN A 37 52.91 3.49 -4.06
N GLY A 38 51.62 3.18 -3.85
CA GLY A 38 51.03 2.97 -2.53
C GLY A 38 50.61 4.26 -1.83
N ASP A 39 50.59 5.39 -2.53
CA ASP A 39 50.15 6.67 -1.96
C ASP A 39 48.62 6.81 -2.09
N PRO A 40 47.92 7.32 -1.06
CA PRO A 40 46.48 7.50 -1.10
C PRO A 40 46.11 8.61 -2.08
N LEU A 41 45.15 8.34 -2.95
CA LEU A 41 44.59 9.33 -3.87
C LEU A 41 43.82 10.41 -3.07
N ALA A 42 44.51 11.48 -2.70
CA ALA A 42 43.90 12.61 -2.00
C ALA A 42 43.01 13.40 -2.97
N TYR A 43 41.68 13.30 -2.80
CA TYR A 43 40.75 14.28 -3.35
C TYR A 43 40.84 15.55 -2.49
N SER A 44 41.19 16.67 -3.11
CA SER A 44 41.18 17.98 -2.47
C SER A 44 39.74 18.36 -2.08
N GLU A 45 39.43 18.32 -0.79
CA GLU A 45 38.23 18.97 -0.25
C GLU A 45 38.45 20.49 -0.26
N GLN A 46 37.95 21.15 -1.31
CA GLN A 46 37.72 22.58 -1.31
C GLN A 46 36.22 22.82 -1.33
N GLY A 47 35.70 23.29 -0.19
CA GLY A 47 34.28 23.46 0.04
C GLY A 47 33.60 24.36 -1.01
N SER A 48 32.57 23.80 -1.62
CA SER A 48 31.44 24.54 -2.18
C SER A 48 30.20 23.66 -2.06
N ASP A 49 29.24 24.21 -1.34
CA ASP A 49 27.84 23.78 -1.24
C ASP A 49 27.25 23.52 -2.63
N THR A 50 27.26 22.26 -3.05
CA THR A 50 26.41 21.72 -4.12
C THR A 50 26.05 20.31 -3.73
N GLY A 51 24.82 20.12 -3.25
CA GLY A 51 24.24 18.80 -3.04
C GLY A 51 24.35 17.99 -4.33
N VAL A 52 25.20 16.98 -4.33
CA VAL A 52 25.23 15.97 -5.38
C VAL A 52 23.92 15.20 -5.22
N LEU A 53 22.93 15.53 -6.05
CA LEU A 53 21.78 14.68 -6.26
C LEU A 53 22.33 13.38 -6.85
N VAL A 54 22.42 12.34 -6.02
CA VAL A 54 22.67 10.99 -6.50
C VAL A 54 21.46 10.65 -7.37
N GLU A 55 21.64 10.74 -8.69
CA GLU A 55 20.62 10.34 -9.65
C GLU A 55 20.33 8.85 -9.41
N PRO A 56 19.06 8.46 -9.16
CA PRO A 56 18.74 7.06 -8.95
C PRO A 56 19.18 6.24 -10.17
N PRO A 57 19.54 4.96 -9.97
CA PRO A 57 19.96 4.11 -11.08
C PRO A 57 18.89 4.14 -12.18
N ALA A 58 19.32 4.26 -13.43
CA ALA A 58 18.43 4.40 -14.58
C ALA A 58 17.35 3.29 -14.56
N GLY A 59 16.08 3.69 -14.46
CA GLY A 59 14.93 2.79 -14.36
C GLY A 59 14.29 2.69 -12.97
N VAL A 60 14.92 3.22 -11.92
CA VAL A 60 14.30 3.37 -10.58
C VAL A 60 13.60 4.72 -10.51
N VAL A 61 12.34 4.69 -10.10
CA VAL A 61 11.50 5.89 -9.95
C VAL A 61 11.86 6.52 -8.60
N PRO A 62 12.22 7.81 -8.55
CA PRO A 62 12.53 8.47 -7.28
C PRO A 62 11.37 8.37 -6.29
N ALA A 63 11.66 8.28 -4.99
CA ALA A 63 10.62 8.17 -3.95
C ALA A 63 9.57 9.30 -4.00
N SER A 64 9.98 10.54 -4.31
CA SER A 64 9.05 11.66 -4.49
C SER A 64 8.08 11.48 -5.66
N ASP A 65 8.56 10.83 -6.73
CA ASP A 65 7.78 10.60 -7.93
C ASP A 65 6.85 9.40 -7.73
N LEU A 66 7.28 8.38 -6.98
CA LEU A 66 6.41 7.29 -6.52
C LEU A 66 5.30 7.82 -5.61
N GLU A 67 5.62 8.73 -4.69
CA GLU A 67 4.61 9.34 -3.82
C GLU A 67 3.58 10.15 -4.61
N ALA A 68 4.01 10.88 -5.64
CA ALA A 68 3.09 11.55 -6.55
C ALA A 68 2.26 10.54 -7.37
N LEU A 69 2.86 9.43 -7.79
CA LEU A 69 2.23 8.37 -8.58
C LEU A 69 1.12 7.65 -7.81
N VAL A 70 1.34 7.31 -6.54
CA VAL A 70 0.34 6.63 -5.70
C VAL A 70 -0.72 7.57 -5.14
N GLY A 71 -0.47 8.88 -5.18
CA GLY A 71 -1.33 9.90 -4.57
C GLY A 71 -2.84 9.79 -4.86
N PRO A 72 -3.30 9.45 -6.08
CA PRO A 72 -4.73 9.29 -6.35
C PRO A 72 -5.42 8.14 -5.59
N ILE A 73 -4.67 7.12 -5.19
CA ILE A 73 -5.20 5.90 -4.56
C ILE A 73 -4.70 5.70 -3.12
N ALA A 74 -3.68 6.43 -2.68
CA ALA A 74 -3.00 6.20 -1.41
C ALA A 74 -3.91 6.21 -0.17
N LEU A 75 -5.02 6.97 -0.21
CA LEU A 75 -6.00 7.00 0.89
C LEU A 75 -7.15 6.01 0.74
N TYR A 76 -7.10 5.10 -0.24
CA TYR A 76 -8.07 4.02 -0.34
C TYR A 76 -7.90 3.06 0.83
N PRO A 77 -8.98 2.38 1.27
CA PRO A 77 -8.86 1.28 2.22
C PRO A 77 -7.88 0.21 1.74
N ASP A 78 -7.17 -0.42 2.67
CA ASP A 78 -6.09 -1.37 2.37
C ASP A 78 -6.57 -2.54 1.51
N ASP A 79 -7.78 -3.05 1.80
CA ASP A 79 -8.43 -4.11 1.02
C ASP A 79 -8.64 -3.72 -0.45
N LEU A 80 -8.96 -2.45 -0.71
CA LEU A 80 -9.14 -1.95 -2.08
C LEU A 80 -7.79 -1.73 -2.77
N LEU A 81 -6.79 -1.21 -2.05
CA LEU A 81 -5.42 -1.08 -2.56
C LEU A 81 -4.83 -2.44 -2.97
N ALA A 82 -5.11 -3.49 -2.20
CA ALA A 82 -4.67 -4.85 -2.49
C ALA A 82 -5.24 -5.40 -3.81
N ILE A 83 -6.32 -4.79 -4.33
CA ILE A 83 -6.90 -5.12 -5.63
C ILE A 83 -6.36 -4.18 -6.73
N VAL A 84 -6.29 -2.88 -6.45
CA VAL A 84 -5.88 -1.85 -7.43
C VAL A 84 -4.43 -2.03 -7.87
N LEU A 85 -3.51 -2.32 -6.94
CA LEU A 85 -2.09 -2.42 -7.26
C LEU A 85 -1.81 -3.59 -8.24
N PRO A 86 -2.27 -4.82 -8.01
CA PRO A 86 -2.15 -5.89 -9.01
C PRO A 86 -2.87 -5.57 -10.33
N ALA A 87 -4.09 -5.04 -10.27
CA ALA A 87 -4.87 -4.73 -11.47
C ALA A 87 -4.21 -3.68 -12.37
N SER A 88 -3.41 -2.76 -11.79
CA SER A 88 -2.66 -1.76 -12.55
C SER A 88 -1.61 -2.37 -13.50
N THR A 89 -1.22 -3.63 -13.27
CA THR A 89 -0.29 -4.37 -14.14
C THR A 89 -0.96 -4.89 -15.43
N TYR A 90 -2.28 -4.74 -15.56
CA TYR A 90 -3.08 -5.18 -16.72
C TYR A 90 -3.87 -4.02 -17.37
N PRO A 91 -3.22 -2.93 -17.83
CA PRO A 91 -3.90 -1.74 -18.33
C PRO A 91 -4.82 -2.02 -19.53
N LEU A 92 -4.47 -2.98 -20.39
CA LEU A 92 -5.36 -3.38 -21.50
C LEU A 92 -6.67 -3.97 -20.96
N GLU A 93 -6.61 -4.80 -19.93
CA GLU A 93 -7.78 -5.40 -19.32
C GLU A 93 -8.63 -4.35 -18.61
N ILE A 94 -8.01 -3.34 -17.97
CA ILE A 94 -8.74 -2.19 -17.41
C ILE A 94 -9.57 -1.47 -18.48
N VAL A 95 -9.01 -1.21 -19.66
CA VAL A 95 -9.76 -0.58 -20.77
C VAL A 95 -10.91 -1.48 -21.21
N GLN A 96 -10.68 -2.79 -21.32
CA GLN A 96 -11.73 -3.74 -21.68
C GLN A 96 -12.83 -3.83 -20.60
N ALA A 97 -12.45 -3.81 -19.33
CA ALA A 97 -13.34 -3.81 -18.17
C ALA A 97 -14.21 -2.54 -18.14
N ALA A 98 -13.65 -1.38 -18.44
CA ALA A 98 -14.41 -0.13 -18.57
C ALA A 98 -15.49 -0.24 -19.66
N ARG A 99 -15.14 -0.79 -20.84
CA ARG A 99 -16.13 -1.04 -21.91
C ARG A 99 -17.14 -2.11 -21.54
N PHE A 100 -16.74 -3.13 -20.81
CA PHE A 100 -17.63 -4.16 -20.31
C PHE A 100 -18.68 -3.58 -19.36
N LEU A 101 -18.30 -2.70 -18.43
CA LEU A 101 -19.24 -2.03 -17.53
C LEU A 101 -20.26 -1.18 -18.29
N GLU A 102 -19.85 -0.44 -19.33
CA GLU A 102 -20.77 0.30 -20.21
C GLU A 102 -21.79 -0.63 -20.89
N LEU A 103 -21.34 -1.81 -21.36
CA LEU A 103 -22.24 -2.78 -21.99
C LEU A 103 -23.19 -3.45 -20.98
N LEU A 104 -22.71 -3.70 -19.76
CA LEU A 104 -23.48 -4.33 -18.69
C LEU A 104 -24.72 -3.50 -18.29
N GLU A 105 -24.66 -2.17 -18.42
CA GLU A 105 -25.82 -1.28 -18.23
C GLU A 105 -26.98 -1.60 -19.19
N THR A 106 -26.67 -2.11 -20.38
CA THR A 106 -27.64 -2.45 -21.42
C THR A 106 -27.94 -3.94 -21.50
N ASN A 107 -27.04 -4.79 -21.02
CA ASN A 107 -27.18 -6.24 -21.03
C ASN A 107 -26.61 -6.85 -19.73
N SER A 108 -27.48 -7.09 -18.76
CA SER A 108 -27.12 -7.62 -17.44
C SER A 108 -26.67 -9.09 -17.43
N GLU A 109 -26.81 -9.81 -18.54
CA GLU A 109 -26.41 -11.23 -18.63
C GLU A 109 -24.93 -11.40 -19.04
N LEU A 110 -24.26 -10.31 -19.44
CA LEU A 110 -22.85 -10.35 -19.83
C LEU A 110 -21.98 -10.87 -18.69
N GLN A 111 -21.00 -11.67 -19.06
CA GLN A 111 -19.99 -12.19 -18.16
C GLN A 111 -18.64 -11.55 -18.48
N PRO A 112 -17.80 -11.28 -17.47
CA PRO A 112 -16.43 -10.84 -17.70
C PRO A 112 -15.65 -11.89 -18.50
N ASN A 113 -14.58 -11.47 -19.16
CA ASN A 113 -13.70 -12.38 -19.87
C ASN A 113 -13.05 -13.34 -18.86
N ASP A 114 -13.09 -14.64 -19.15
CA ASP A 114 -12.51 -15.69 -18.29
C ASP A 114 -10.98 -15.72 -18.32
N GLU A 115 -10.37 -14.99 -19.26
CA GLU A 115 -8.91 -14.81 -19.36
C GLU A 115 -8.37 -13.61 -18.56
N TRP A 116 -9.22 -12.73 -18.03
CA TRP A 116 -8.74 -11.56 -17.27
C TRP A 116 -8.08 -11.97 -15.95
N ASP A 117 -7.07 -11.18 -15.55
CA ASP A 117 -6.52 -11.27 -14.21
C ASP A 117 -7.63 -10.98 -13.21
N GLU A 118 -7.64 -11.79 -12.19
CA GLU A 118 -8.79 -11.84 -11.34
C GLU A 118 -8.87 -10.56 -10.47
N SER A 119 -7.74 -9.86 -10.21
CA SER A 119 -7.77 -8.51 -9.62
C SER A 119 -8.57 -7.50 -10.46
N VAL A 120 -8.50 -7.57 -11.80
CA VAL A 120 -9.31 -6.75 -12.71
C VAL A 120 -10.78 -7.15 -12.60
N VAL A 121 -11.06 -8.44 -12.49
CA VAL A 121 -12.43 -8.96 -12.31
C VAL A 121 -13.02 -8.49 -10.98
N ALA A 122 -12.24 -8.47 -9.89
CA ALA A 122 -12.67 -7.91 -8.61
C ALA A 122 -12.97 -6.41 -8.71
N LEU A 123 -12.17 -5.65 -9.47
CA LEU A 123 -12.41 -4.22 -9.70
C LEU A 123 -13.72 -3.90 -10.42
N LEU A 124 -14.37 -4.87 -11.08
CA LEU A 124 -15.71 -4.66 -11.65
C LEU A 124 -16.74 -4.25 -10.59
N ASN A 125 -16.50 -4.57 -9.32
CA ASN A 125 -17.32 -4.13 -8.19
C ASN A 125 -17.08 -2.66 -7.80
N TYR A 126 -16.04 -2.02 -8.35
CA TYR A 126 -15.66 -0.62 -8.11
C TYR A 126 -15.60 0.17 -9.43
N PRO A 127 -16.73 0.43 -10.12
CA PRO A 127 -16.77 1.15 -11.39
C PRO A 127 -16.04 2.50 -11.39
N ASP A 128 -16.11 3.26 -10.29
CA ASP A 128 -15.40 4.54 -10.17
C ASP A 128 -13.87 4.39 -10.22
N VAL A 129 -13.35 3.27 -9.71
CA VAL A 129 -11.91 2.96 -9.71
C VAL A 129 -11.47 2.52 -11.11
N ILE A 130 -12.23 1.65 -11.77
CA ILE A 130 -11.98 1.31 -13.18
C ILE A 130 -12.02 2.55 -14.05
N LYS A 131 -12.99 3.44 -13.80
CA LYS A 131 -13.10 4.70 -14.52
C LYS A 131 -11.86 5.58 -14.31
N LEU A 132 -11.39 5.74 -13.07
CA LEU A 132 -10.16 6.48 -12.77
C LEU A 132 -8.97 5.91 -13.57
N MET A 133 -8.77 4.59 -13.52
CA MET A 133 -7.66 3.92 -14.19
C MET A 133 -7.76 3.98 -15.72
N ASN A 134 -8.96 3.90 -16.28
CA ASN A 134 -9.19 3.98 -17.72
C ASN A 134 -9.10 5.42 -18.26
N ASP A 135 -9.55 6.41 -17.48
CA ASP A 135 -9.49 7.83 -17.88
C ASP A 135 -8.04 8.33 -17.99
N ASP A 136 -7.12 7.79 -17.19
CA ASP A 136 -5.67 8.04 -17.29
C ASP A 136 -4.89 6.72 -17.43
N ILE A 137 -4.90 6.17 -18.64
CA ILE A 137 -4.25 4.88 -18.92
C ILE A 137 -2.72 4.96 -18.84
N ASP A 138 -2.14 6.12 -19.09
CA ASP A 138 -0.69 6.34 -18.98
C ASP A 138 -0.26 6.31 -17.50
N TRP A 139 -1.05 6.90 -16.60
CA TRP A 139 -0.86 6.77 -15.15
C TRP A 139 -1.00 5.32 -14.70
N THR A 140 -2.05 4.62 -15.14
CA THR A 140 -2.26 3.20 -14.80
C THR A 140 -1.07 2.33 -15.21
N TRP A 141 -0.55 2.53 -16.43
CA TRP A 141 0.63 1.80 -16.89
C TRP A 141 1.87 2.09 -16.04
N LYS A 142 2.12 3.36 -15.68
CA LYS A 142 3.26 3.73 -14.80
C LYS A 142 3.12 3.14 -13.41
N LEU A 143 1.91 3.12 -12.85
CA LEU A 143 1.64 2.49 -11.57
C LEU A 143 1.93 0.98 -11.65
N GLY A 144 1.46 0.29 -12.69
CA GLY A 144 1.73 -1.13 -12.90
C GLY A 144 3.23 -1.44 -13.06
N ASP A 145 3.95 -0.63 -13.83
CA ASP A 145 5.40 -0.78 -14.00
C ASP A 145 6.14 -0.59 -12.67
N ALA A 146 5.74 0.40 -11.85
CA ALA A 146 6.28 0.60 -10.51
C ALA A 146 5.94 -0.55 -9.56
N VAL A 147 4.72 -1.12 -9.62
CA VAL A 147 4.32 -2.28 -8.81
C VAL A 147 5.19 -3.50 -9.13
N ILE A 148 5.50 -3.74 -10.41
CA ILE A 148 6.35 -4.86 -10.83
C ILE A 148 7.83 -4.62 -10.48
N GLY A 149 8.32 -3.40 -10.72
CA GLY A 149 9.75 -3.08 -10.63
C GLY A 149 10.22 -2.64 -9.24
N GLN A 150 9.34 -2.07 -8.43
CA GLN A 150 9.65 -1.33 -7.19
C GLN A 150 8.57 -1.51 -6.12
N GLN A 151 8.03 -2.73 -5.97
CA GLN A 151 6.90 -3.01 -5.08
C GLN A 151 7.08 -2.45 -3.66
N SER A 152 8.24 -2.67 -3.03
CA SER A 152 8.51 -2.16 -1.67
C SER A 152 8.46 -0.64 -1.59
N ASP A 153 8.95 0.04 -2.63
CA ASP A 153 9.03 1.50 -2.64
C ASP A 153 7.66 2.12 -2.96
N VAL A 154 6.82 1.44 -3.76
CA VAL A 154 5.41 1.82 -3.97
C VAL A 154 4.65 1.76 -2.64
N ILE A 155 4.82 0.68 -1.89
CA ILE A 155 4.17 0.49 -0.59
C ILE A 155 4.67 1.53 0.43
N ALA A 156 5.98 1.80 0.47
CA ALA A 156 6.54 2.88 1.28
C ALA A 156 6.03 4.28 0.88
N ALA A 157 5.83 4.52 -0.42
CA ALA A 157 5.28 5.78 -0.92
C ALA A 157 3.81 5.97 -0.53
N VAL A 158 3.01 4.89 -0.48
CA VAL A 158 1.63 4.94 0.04
C VAL A 158 1.63 5.38 1.51
N GLU A 159 2.49 4.80 2.34
CA GLU A 159 2.58 5.18 3.76
C GLU A 159 3.09 6.60 3.96
N ALA A 160 4.12 7.02 3.21
CA ALA A 160 4.59 8.40 3.25
C ALA A 160 3.48 9.40 2.90
N PHE A 161 2.64 9.06 1.90
CA PHE A 161 1.49 9.89 1.53
C PHE A 161 0.43 9.92 2.63
N ARG A 162 0.11 8.76 3.21
CA ARG A 162 -0.84 8.62 4.33
C ARG A 162 -0.37 9.41 5.55
N ASP A 163 0.92 9.34 5.88
CA ASP A 163 1.53 10.08 6.99
C ASP A 163 1.35 11.59 6.82
N ARG A 164 1.60 12.12 5.61
CA ARG A 164 1.38 13.54 5.33
C ARG A 164 -0.08 13.93 5.41
N ALA A 165 -1.00 13.11 4.87
CA ALA A 165 -2.43 13.37 4.93
C ALA A 165 -2.98 13.31 6.37
N TYR A 166 -2.46 12.39 7.18
CA TYR A 166 -2.77 12.26 8.60
C TYR A 166 -2.24 13.44 9.40
N ALA A 167 -0.97 13.82 9.20
CA ALA A 167 -0.35 14.99 9.82
C ALA A 167 -1.03 16.32 9.43
N ALA A 168 -1.55 16.41 8.20
CA ALA A 168 -2.36 17.54 7.74
C ALA A 168 -3.76 17.61 8.38
N GLY A 169 -4.22 16.53 9.02
CA GLY A 169 -5.53 16.43 9.66
C GLY A 169 -6.68 16.12 8.67
N ASN A 170 -6.34 15.68 7.46
CA ASN A 170 -7.33 15.37 6.41
C ASN A 170 -7.66 13.88 6.32
N LEU A 171 -6.77 13.00 6.79
CA LEU A 171 -7.04 11.56 6.95
C LEU A 171 -7.43 11.27 8.41
N LYS A 172 -8.63 10.74 8.61
CA LYS A 172 -9.20 10.46 9.94
C LYS A 172 -10.28 9.38 9.88
N SER A 173 -10.55 8.75 11.02
CA SER A 173 -11.70 7.87 11.20
C SER A 173 -13.02 8.65 11.15
N ASP A 174 -14.05 8.03 10.59
CA ASP A 174 -15.41 8.56 10.51
C ASP A 174 -16.44 7.41 10.53
N ASP A 175 -17.65 7.65 9.99
CA ASP A 175 -18.72 6.66 9.90
C ASP A 175 -18.53 5.63 8.78
N ARG A 176 -17.50 5.78 7.94
CA ARG A 176 -17.24 4.96 6.75
C ARG A 176 -15.93 4.19 6.84
N GLN A 177 -14.88 4.78 7.43
CA GLN A 177 -13.57 4.15 7.61
C GLN A 177 -13.02 4.33 9.03
N THR A 178 -12.20 3.37 9.46
CA THR A 178 -11.34 3.46 10.63
C THR A 178 -9.91 3.68 10.15
N VAL A 179 -9.26 4.71 10.68
CA VAL A 179 -7.83 4.97 10.48
C VAL A 179 -7.09 4.64 11.78
N SER A 180 -6.24 3.63 11.73
CA SER A 180 -5.31 3.25 12.81
C SER A 180 -3.90 3.77 12.51
N TYR A 181 -3.15 4.09 13.56
CA TYR A 181 -1.72 4.35 13.47
C TYR A 181 -1.00 3.44 14.46
N ASP A 182 -0.34 2.40 13.96
CA ASP A 182 0.37 1.42 14.79
C ASP A 182 1.79 1.23 14.28
N GLU A 183 2.76 1.28 15.19
CA GLU A 183 4.20 1.15 14.90
C GLU A 183 4.75 1.99 13.71
N GLY A 184 4.10 3.11 13.39
CA GLY A 184 4.49 3.97 12.26
C GLY A 184 3.81 3.67 10.93
N ILE A 185 2.79 2.80 10.94
CA ILE A 185 2.03 2.38 9.77
C ILE A 185 0.58 2.85 9.94
N ILE A 186 0.04 3.46 8.89
CA ILE A 186 -1.36 3.88 8.81
C ILE A 186 -2.15 2.79 8.11
N GLU A 187 -3.07 2.19 8.84
CA GLU A 187 -4.01 1.23 8.29
C GLU A 187 -5.37 1.93 8.09
N ILE A 188 -5.97 1.74 6.91
CA ILE A 188 -7.30 2.25 6.58
C ILE A 188 -8.21 1.06 6.32
N VAL A 189 -9.15 0.81 7.24
CA VAL A 189 -10.14 -0.27 7.09
C VAL A 189 -11.55 0.30 7.01
N PRO A 190 -12.46 -0.31 6.24
CA PRO A 190 -13.87 0.05 6.28
C PRO A 190 -14.45 -0.16 7.68
N VAL A 191 -15.42 0.68 8.08
CA VAL A 191 -16.17 0.46 9.34
C VAL A 191 -17.06 -0.78 9.25
N SER A 192 -17.50 -1.13 8.03
CA SER A 192 -18.32 -2.31 7.75
C SER A 192 -17.55 -3.32 6.92
N GLU A 193 -17.56 -4.59 7.34
CA GLU A 193 -16.97 -5.69 6.56
C GLU A 193 -17.70 -5.92 5.22
N GLU A 194 -18.93 -5.41 5.07
CA GLU A 194 -19.77 -5.67 3.90
C GLU A 194 -19.68 -4.59 2.82
N ILE A 195 -19.25 -3.37 3.16
CA ILE A 195 -19.27 -2.23 2.24
C ILE A 195 -18.03 -1.36 2.34
N ILE A 196 -17.58 -0.88 1.19
CA ILE A 196 -16.47 0.05 1.03
C ILE A 196 -17.00 1.36 0.45
N TYR A 197 -16.66 2.46 1.08
CA TYR A 197 -16.81 3.79 0.51
C TYR A 197 -15.49 4.19 -0.14
N VAL A 198 -15.49 4.33 -1.47
CA VAL A 198 -14.30 4.76 -2.20
C VAL A 198 -14.12 6.27 -1.98
N PRO A 199 -12.96 6.72 -1.49
CA PRO A 199 -12.72 8.14 -1.32
C PRO A 199 -12.33 8.80 -2.65
N TYR A 200 -12.64 10.09 -2.77
CA TYR A 200 -12.15 10.95 -3.86
C TYR A 200 -11.66 12.27 -3.27
N TYR A 201 -10.52 12.72 -3.77
CA TYR A 201 -9.80 13.89 -3.27
C TYR A 201 -8.79 14.36 -4.33
N GLU A 202 -8.29 15.58 -4.18
CA GLU A 202 -7.12 16.04 -4.93
C GLU A 202 -5.85 15.73 -4.13
N PRO A 203 -4.89 14.93 -4.65
CA PRO A 203 -3.73 14.49 -3.89
C PRO A 203 -2.91 15.65 -3.28
N VAL A 204 -2.73 16.72 -4.04
CA VAL A 204 -1.99 17.91 -3.58
C VAL A 204 -2.69 18.68 -2.46
N GLN A 205 -4.01 18.56 -2.35
CA GLN A 205 -4.78 19.26 -1.32
C GLN A 205 -4.81 18.50 0.00
N VAL A 206 -4.86 17.16 -0.05
CA VAL A 206 -5.06 16.31 1.14
C VAL A 206 -3.82 16.19 2.01
N VAL A 207 -2.63 16.38 1.44
CA VAL A 207 -1.33 16.28 2.14
C VAL A 207 -0.88 17.59 2.79
N VAL A 208 -1.70 18.65 2.73
CA VAL A 208 -1.43 19.95 3.37
C VAL A 208 -2.62 20.39 4.20
N GLN A 209 -2.40 21.24 5.20
CA GLN A 209 -3.48 21.75 6.03
C GLN A 209 -4.47 22.57 5.21
N GLN A 210 -5.77 22.24 5.30
CA GLN A 210 -6.84 22.92 4.57
C GLN A 210 -7.84 23.60 5.52
N PRO A 211 -8.38 24.77 5.16
CA PRO A 211 -9.41 25.45 5.96
C PRO A 211 -10.80 24.81 5.81
N ARG A 212 -10.97 23.89 4.85
CA ARG A 212 -12.23 23.21 4.52
C ARG A 212 -11.96 21.73 4.23
N PRO A 213 -12.98 20.85 4.35
CA PRO A 213 -12.83 19.44 3.98
C PRO A 213 -12.48 19.28 2.49
N VAL A 214 -11.42 18.50 2.22
CA VAL A 214 -10.95 18.14 0.86
C VAL A 214 -10.96 16.64 0.59
N TYR A 215 -11.35 15.85 1.60
CA TYR A 215 -11.50 14.40 1.54
C TYR A 215 -12.98 14.06 1.53
N ASN A 216 -13.43 13.35 0.51
CA ASN A 216 -14.83 13.03 0.29
C ASN A 216 -14.97 11.57 -0.17
N TYR A 217 -16.21 11.07 -0.26
CA TYR A 217 -16.51 9.71 -0.73
C TYR A 217 -17.51 9.74 -1.85
N TYR A 218 -17.38 8.81 -2.79
CA TYR A 218 -18.40 8.60 -3.80
C TYR A 218 -19.77 8.33 -3.13
N PRO A 219 -20.88 8.84 -3.70
CA PRO A 219 -22.18 8.74 -3.04
C PRO A 219 -22.66 7.31 -2.80
N ASN A 220 -22.29 6.38 -3.69
CA ASN A 220 -22.69 4.99 -3.61
C ASN A 220 -21.57 4.16 -2.99
N PRO A 221 -21.83 3.43 -1.89
CA PRO A 221 -20.90 2.43 -1.41
C PRO A 221 -20.91 1.22 -2.34
N TYR A 222 -19.79 0.51 -2.35
CA TYR A 222 -19.61 -0.74 -3.08
C TYR A 222 -19.55 -1.91 -2.11
N PRO A 223 -19.99 -3.12 -2.50
CA PRO A 223 -19.75 -4.30 -1.69
C PRO A 223 -18.25 -4.45 -1.40
N SER A 224 -17.91 -4.79 -0.16
CA SER A 224 -16.55 -5.18 0.16
C SER A 224 -16.24 -6.49 -0.55
N TYR A 225 -15.24 -6.45 -1.41
CA TYR A 225 -14.80 -7.61 -2.18
C TYR A 225 -13.44 -8.07 -1.64
N TYR A 226 -13.40 -8.34 -0.34
CA TYR A 226 -12.28 -8.97 0.37
C TYR A 226 -12.79 -10.27 1.01
N TYR A 227 -12.17 -11.41 0.69
CA TYR A 227 -12.68 -12.71 1.12
C TYR A 227 -11.70 -13.46 2.06
N PRO A 228 -12.07 -13.76 3.31
CA PRO A 228 -11.38 -14.77 4.13
C PRO A 228 -11.94 -16.17 3.81
N TYR A 229 -11.27 -16.99 2.98
CA TYR A 229 -11.68 -18.39 2.84
C TYR A 229 -11.04 -19.24 3.96
N PRO A 230 -11.84 -20.03 4.71
CA PRO A 230 -11.30 -21.12 5.51
C PRO A 230 -10.61 -22.14 4.61
N ALA A 231 -9.48 -22.69 5.07
CA ALA A 231 -8.76 -23.75 4.34
C ALA A 231 -9.70 -24.93 4.02
N GLY A 232 -10.07 -25.10 2.74
CA GLY A 232 -10.90 -26.21 2.26
C GLY A 232 -12.26 -25.86 1.64
N HIS A 233 -12.54 -24.60 1.31
CA HIS A 233 -13.78 -24.26 0.61
C HIS A 233 -13.78 -24.77 -0.84
N HIS A 234 -14.83 -25.49 -1.25
CA HIS A 234 -15.05 -25.94 -2.62
C HIS A 234 -16.43 -25.48 -3.09
N PHE A 235 -16.51 -24.79 -4.22
CA PHE A 235 -17.78 -24.26 -4.75
C PHE A 235 -18.56 -25.32 -5.54
N ARG A 236 -19.90 -25.26 -5.44
CA ARG A 236 -20.80 -26.29 -5.99
C ARG A 236 -21.70 -25.82 -7.17
N SER A 237 -21.75 -24.54 -7.56
CA SER A 237 -22.37 -24.07 -8.84
C SER A 237 -22.16 -22.57 -9.16
N ASN A 238 -22.50 -22.19 -10.41
CA ASN A 238 -21.86 -21.22 -11.35
C ASN A 238 -22.23 -19.71 -11.32
N HIS A 239 -22.24 -18.99 -10.19
CA HIS A 239 -22.43 -17.52 -10.27
C HIS A 239 -21.59 -16.72 -9.27
N PHE A 240 -20.26 -16.78 -9.40
CA PHE A 240 -19.37 -15.84 -8.73
C PHE A 240 -17.98 -15.85 -9.38
N TRP A 241 -17.46 -14.67 -9.68
CA TRP A 241 -16.11 -14.46 -10.20
C TRP A 241 -15.21 -13.93 -9.11
N GLY A 242 -14.57 -14.83 -8.36
CA GLY A 242 -13.62 -14.50 -7.30
C GLY A 242 -12.19 -14.86 -7.68
N VAL A 243 -11.27 -14.02 -7.21
CA VAL A 243 -9.83 -14.05 -7.42
C VAL A 243 -9.17 -15.06 -6.49
N SER A 244 -8.43 -16.00 -7.05
CA SER A 244 -7.51 -16.96 -6.44
C SER A 244 -6.03 -16.55 -6.56
N SER A 245 -5.67 -15.30 -6.25
CA SER A 245 -4.28 -14.89 -6.07
C SER A 245 -4.12 -14.10 -4.77
N ALA A 246 -3.35 -14.69 -3.86
CA ALA A 246 -3.10 -14.17 -2.53
C ALA A 246 -2.17 -12.95 -2.59
N TYR A 247 -2.76 -11.76 -2.63
CA TYR A 247 -2.06 -10.52 -2.31
C TYR A 247 -2.58 -10.03 -0.96
N SER A 248 -1.94 -10.44 0.13
CA SER A 248 -1.93 -9.61 1.34
C SER A 248 -0.85 -8.55 1.11
N ILE A 249 -1.18 -7.26 1.26
CA ILE A 249 -0.13 -6.25 1.44
C ILE A 249 0.49 -6.57 2.80
N GLY A 250 1.63 -7.26 2.76
CA GLY A 250 2.44 -7.53 3.94
C GLY A 250 3.25 -6.28 4.23
N TRP A 251 2.97 -5.68 5.38
CA TRP A 251 3.77 -4.61 5.97
C TRP A 251 4.93 -5.20 6.79
#